data_AF-A0A2M8P1V4-F1
#
_entry.id   AF-A0A2M8P1V4-F1
#
_cell.length_a   1.000
_cell.length_b   1.000
_cell.length_c   1.000
_cell.angle_alpha   90.00
_cell.angle_beta   90.00
_cell.angle_gamma   90.00
#
_symmetry.space_group_name_H-M   'P 1'
#
loop_
_entity.id
_entity.type
_entity.pdbx_description
1 polymer ?
#
loop_
_entity_poly.entity_id
_entity_poly.type
_entity_poly.pdbx_seq_one_letter_code
_entity_poly.pdbx_strand_id
1 'polypeptide(L)' 'MNVESAMARYQEIYQSLYKRAPSELRDLGGEWVLVNGARMTVEELKQLTEQLHRELQQEQARKRNLVKRLLNWFGGSS' A
#
# COMPACT_ATOMS: atom_id res chain seq x y z
N MET A 1 -13.49 13.82 6.75
CA MET A 1 -12.49 13.19 5.86
C MET A 1 -13.28 12.41 4.82
N ASN A 2 -13.16 12.73 3.53
CA ASN A 2 -14.05 12.21 2.49
C ASN A 2 -13.72 10.76 2.11
N VAL A 3 -14.74 10.01 1.68
CA VAL A 3 -14.62 8.66 1.10
C VAL A 3 -13.59 8.64 -0.04
N GLU A 4 -13.64 9.65 -0.90
CA GLU A 4 -12.69 9.86 -1.99
C GLU A 4 -11.23 9.91 -1.51
N SER A 5 -10.97 10.58 -0.38
CA SER A 5 -9.61 10.66 0.18
C SER A 5 -9.12 9.31 0.69
N ALA A 6 -10.00 8.50 1.29
CA ALA A 6 -9.67 7.16 1.75
C ALA A 6 -9.39 6.22 0.57
N MET A 7 -10.22 6.29 -0.48
CA MET A 7 -10.04 5.51 -1.71
C MET A 7 -8.75 5.89 -2.44
N ALA A 8 -8.46 7.19 -2.59
CA ALA A 8 -7.23 7.66 -3.22
C ALA A 8 -5.98 7.17 -2.47
N ARG A 9 -5.99 7.25 -1.12
CA ARG A 9 -4.91 6.74 -0.27
C ARG A 9 -4.70 5.23 -0.45
N TYR A 10 -5.79 4.46 -0.45
CA TYR A 10 -5.74 3.02 -0.68
C TYR A 10 -5.12 2.70 -2.04
N GLN A 11 -5.58 3.38 -3.10
CA GLN A 11 -5.09 3.17 -4.46
C GLN A 11 -3.59 3.47 -4.60
N GLU A 12 -3.10 4.56 -4.02
CA GLU A 12 -1.69 4.93 -4.03
C GLU A 12 -0.81 3.84 -3.41
N ILE A 13 -1.19 3.37 -2.22
CA ILE A 13 -0.41 2.35 -1.49
C ILE A 13 -0.47 1.00 -2.22
N TYR A 14 -1.65 0.60 -2.69
CA TYR A 14 -1.84 -0.63 -3.45
C TYR A 14 -0.99 -0.64 -4.72
N GLN A 15 -0.98 0.47 -5.46
CA GLN A 15 -0.16 0.62 -6.67
C GLN A 15 1.34 0.64 -6.35
N SER A 16 1.74 1.22 -5.23
CA SER A 16 3.15 1.23 -4.81
C SER A 16 3.68 -0.18 -4.52
N LEU A 17 2.87 -1.01 -3.83
CA LEU A 17 3.14 -2.42 -3.50
C LEU A 17 3.11 -3.32 -4.74
N TYR A 18 1.98 -3.37 -5.42
CA TYR A 18 1.71 -4.38 -6.46
C TYR A 18 2.01 -3.90 -7.88
N LYS A 19 2.43 -2.64 -8.06
CA LYS A 19 2.66 -2.00 -9.37
C LYS A 19 1.46 -2.08 -10.32
N ARG A 20 0.26 -2.24 -9.77
CA ARG A 20 -1.00 -2.36 -10.51
C ARG A 20 -2.11 -1.59 -9.79
N ALA A 21 -3.12 -1.15 -10.53
CA ALA A 21 -4.33 -0.59 -9.93
C ALA A 21 -5.19 -1.71 -9.30
N PRO A 22 -5.95 -1.42 -8.24
CA PRO A 22 -7.00 -2.34 -7.79
C PRO A 22 -8.01 -2.54 -8.93
N SER A 23 -8.44 -3.79 -9.14
CA SER A 23 -9.37 -4.13 -10.22
C SER A 23 -10.73 -3.46 -10.05
N GLU A 24 -11.14 -3.23 -8.80
CA GLU A 24 -12.39 -2.60 -8.49
C GLU A 24 -12.22 -1.73 -7.24
N LEU A 25 -12.60 -0.45 -7.34
CA LEU A 25 -12.60 0.50 -6.24
C LEU A 25 -13.73 1.50 -6.49
N ARG A 26 -14.84 1.37 -5.77
CA ARG A 26 -16.05 2.17 -6.01
C ARG A 26 -16.69 2.64 -4.71
N ASP A 27 -17.16 3.87 -4.70
CA ASP A 27 -18.02 4.38 -3.61
C ASP A 27 -19.44 3.81 -3.80
N LEU A 28 -20.00 3.23 -2.75
CA LEU A 28 -21.37 2.73 -2.71
C LEU A 28 -22.32 3.68 -1.95
N GLY A 29 -21.79 4.78 -1.39
CA GLY A 29 -22.52 5.71 -0.55
C GLY A 29 -22.70 5.22 0.88
N GLY A 30 -23.07 6.14 1.79
CA GLY A 30 -23.32 5.80 3.19
C GLY A 30 -22.13 5.16 3.91
N GLU A 31 -20.91 5.61 3.58
CA GLU A 31 -19.65 5.09 4.12
C GLU A 31 -19.29 3.66 3.70
N TRP A 32 -19.91 3.14 2.65
CA TRP A 32 -19.58 1.85 2.05
C TRP A 32 -18.75 2.01 0.79
N VAL A 33 -17.78 1.13 0.62
CA VAL A 33 -16.91 1.06 -0.55
C VAL A 33 -16.83 -0.39 -1.04
N LEU A 34 -16.70 -0.55 -2.35
CA LEU A 34 -16.45 -1.81 -3.02
C LEU A 34 -14.97 -1.87 -3.42
N VAL A 35 -14.27 -2.92 -3.00
CA VAL A 35 -12.84 -3.12 -3.26
C VAL A 35 -12.63 -4.55 -3.76
N ASN A 36 -12.24 -4.71 -5.03
CA ASN A 36 -12.03 -6.01 -5.69
C ASN A 36 -13.19 -7.01 -5.46
N GLY A 37 -14.45 -6.57 -5.60
CA GLY A 37 -15.64 -7.38 -5.35
C GLY A 37 -16.03 -7.56 -3.88
N ALA A 38 -15.22 -7.08 -2.92
CA ALA A 38 -15.55 -7.09 -1.50
C ALA A 38 -16.14 -5.74 -1.06
N ARG A 39 -17.31 -5.76 -0.43
CA ARG A 39 -17.91 -4.57 0.19
C ARG A 39 -17.37 -4.41 1.61
N MET A 40 -16.91 -3.23 1.94
CA MET A 40 -16.43 -2.87 3.27
C MET A 40 -16.77 -1.41 3.59
N THR A 41 -16.69 -1.05 4.85
CA THR A 41 -16.85 0.34 5.29
C THR A 41 -15.60 1.16 5.00
N VAL A 42 -15.75 2.48 4.96
CA VAL A 42 -14.62 3.42 4.84
C VAL A 42 -13.63 3.27 6.00
N GLU A 43 -14.12 2.88 7.19
CA GLU A 43 -13.27 2.63 8.35
C GLU A 43 -12.41 1.37 8.17
N GLU A 44 -13.02 0.28 7.69
CA GLU A 44 -12.29 -0.94 7.32
C GLU A 44 -11.27 -0.67 6.20
N LEU A 45 -11.64 0.13 5.19
CA LEU A 45 -10.72 0.53 4.13
C LEU A 45 -9.48 1.26 4.70
N LYS A 46 -9.67 2.13 5.70
CA LYS A 46 -8.56 2.84 6.36
C LYS A 46 -7.65 1.86 7.10
N GLN A 47 -8.23 0.92 7.86
CA GLN A 47 -7.43 -0.07 8.57
C GLN A 47 -6.62 -0.95 7.61
N LEU A 48 -7.25 -1.39 6.52
CA LEU A 48 -6.58 -2.13 5.45
C LEU A 48 -5.44 -1.31 4.81
N THR A 49 -5.70 -0.02 4.55
CA THR A 49 -4.72 0.91 3.98
C THR A 49 -3.51 1.08 4.91
N GLU A 50 -3.74 1.22 6.22
CA GLU A 50 -2.66 1.31 7.21
C GLU A 50 -1.84 0.02 7.30
N GLN A 51 -2.48 -1.14 7.21
CA GLN A 51 -1.79 -2.42 7.18
C GLN A 51 -0.89 -2.56 5.93
N LEU A 52 -1.43 -2.23 4.75
CA LEU A 52 -0.68 -2.20 3.50
C LEU A 52 0.48 -1.19 3.56
N HIS A 53 0.27 -0.04 4.20
CA HIS A 53 1.32 0.96 4.38
C HIS A 53 2.49 0.39 5.21
N ARG A 54 2.19 -0.32 6.31
CA ARG A 54 3.22 -0.96 7.14
C ARG A 54 3.97 -2.03 6.37
N GLU A 55 3.29 -2.84 5.57
CA GLU A 55 3.93 -3.83 4.70
C GLU A 55 4.86 -3.16 3.69
N LEU A 56 4.42 -2.09 3.03
CA LEU A 56 5.23 -1.31 2.10
C LEU A 56 6.50 -0.77 2.77
N GLN A 57 6.39 -0.22 3.98
CA GLN A 57 7.54 0.26 4.75
C GLN A 57 8.50 -0.88 5.11
N GLN A 58 7.98 -2.06 5.49
CA GLN A 58 8.81 -3.23 5.80
C GLN A 58 9.52 -3.77 4.56
N GLU A 59 8.85 -3.89 3.42
CA GLU A 59 9.47 -4.32 2.16
C GLU A 59 10.55 -3.34 1.70
N GLN A 60 10.28 -2.03 1.77
CA GLN A 60 11.28 -1.01 1.43
C GLN A 60 12.48 -1.05 2.38
N ALA A 61 12.25 -1.26 3.68
CA ALA A 61 13.33 -1.42 4.66
C ALA A 61 14.18 -2.68 4.37
N ARG A 62 13.54 -3.81 4.03
CA ARG A 62 14.25 -5.04 3.62
C ARG A 62 15.08 -4.83 2.36
N LYS A 63 14.52 -4.21 1.32
CA LYS A 63 15.24 -3.88 0.07
C LYS A 63 16.42 -2.93 0.34
N ARG A 64 16.23 -1.89 1.14
CA ARG A 64 17.31 -0.95 1.53
C ARG A 64 18.44 -1.66 2.27
N ASN A 65 18.14 -2.59 3.17
CA ASN A 65 19.17 -3.38 3.86
C ASN A 65 19.93 -4.29 2.90
N LEU A 66 19.25 -4.92 1.93
CA LEU A 66 19.88 -5.72 0.89
C LEU A 66 20.84 -4.89 0.02
N VAL A 67 20.39 -3.72 -0.45
CA VAL A 67 21.22 -2.79 -1.21
C VAL A 67 22.42 -2.31 -0.39
N LYS A 68 22.25 -1.95 0.88
CA LYS A 68 23.36 -1.59 1.77
C LYS A 68 24.37 -2.73 1.94
N ARG A 69 23.90 -3.96 2.10
CA ARG A 69 24.78 -5.14 2.21
C ARG A 69 25.54 -5.41 0.91
N LEU A 70 24.89 -5.28 -0.24
CA LEU A 70 25.54 -5.41 -1.55
C LEU A 70 26.59 -4.31 -1.75
N LEU A 71 26.25 -3.04 -1.48
CA LEU A 71 27.19 -1.92 -1.57
C LEU A 71 28.40 -2.10 -0.64
N ASN A 72 28.20 -2.60 0.59
CA ASN A 72 29.30 -2.92 1.51
C ASN A 72 30.19 -4.07 1.00
N TRP A 73 29.62 -5.06 0.30
CA TRP A 73 30.37 -6.17 -0.27
C TRP A 73 31.20 -5.73 -1.48
N PHE A 74 30.66 -4.85 -2.34
CA PHE A 74 31.37 -4.28 -3.48
C PHE A 74 32.37 -3.18 -3.10
N GLY A 75 32.18 -2.48 -1.99
CA GLY A 75 33.12 -1.46 -1.47
C GLY A 75 34.25 -2.01 -0.59
N GLY A 76 34.19 -3.30 -0.21
CA GLY A 76 35.19 -3.98 0.60
C GLY A 76 36.22 -4.72 -0.24
N SER A 77 36.98 -4.00 -1.07
CA SER A 77 38.21 -4.50 -1.71
C SER A 77 39.17 -3.32 -1.88
N SER A 78 39.81 -2.94 -0.78
CA SER A 78 41.07 -2.19 -0.75
C SER A 78 41.80 -2.57 0.53
#